data_AF-D7KXK3-F1
#
_entry.id   AF-D7KXK3-F1
#
_cell.length_a   1.000
_cell.length_b   1.000
_cell.length_c   1.000
_cell.angle_alpha   90.00
_cell.angle_beta   90.00
_cell.angle_gamma   90.00
#
_symmetry.space_group_name_H-M   'P 1'
#
loop_
_entity.id
_entity.type
_entity.pdbx_description
1 polymer ?
#
loop_
_entity_poly.entity_id
_entity_poly.type
_entity_poly.pdbx_seq_one_letter_code
_entity_poly.pdbx_strand_id
1 'polypeptide(L)' 'MASNKVAFFLVLCLCVLSIAECGRQPPISREINYKCPDPNGVDREESCFDYCRSEGYSGGSCEGHMCKCYVETNISLI' A
#
# COMPACT_ATOMS: atom_id res chain seq x y z
N MET A 1 -2.98 46.02 19.05
CA MET A 1 -2.30 44.74 19.34
C MET A 1 -3.35 43.62 19.24
N ALA A 2 -3.68 43.15 18.04
CA ALA A 2 -4.85 42.26 17.82
C ALA A 2 -4.59 41.14 16.79
N SER A 3 -3.32 40.84 16.52
CA SER A 3 -2.93 39.91 15.44
C SER A 3 -1.95 38.87 15.98
N ASN A 4 -2.41 38.02 16.91
CA ASN A 4 -1.58 36.92 17.44
C ASN A 4 -2.39 35.64 17.70
N LYS A 5 -3.66 35.78 18.11
CA LYS A 5 -4.51 34.64 18.44
C LYS A 5 -4.91 33.85 17.18
N VAL A 6 -5.27 34.52 16.09
CA VAL A 6 -5.63 33.89 14.81
C VAL A 6 -4.41 33.22 14.16
N ALA A 7 -3.25 33.88 14.21
CA ALA A 7 -2.01 33.32 13.70
C ALA A 7 -1.62 32.02 14.44
N PHE A 8 -1.79 31.98 15.76
CA PHE A 8 -1.52 30.79 16.56
C PHE A 8 -2.43 29.60 16.20
N PHE A 9 -3.72 29.85 15.98
CA PHE A 9 -4.65 28.82 15.54
C PHE A 9 -4.33 28.31 14.12
N LEU A 10 -3.93 29.20 13.20
CA LEU A 10 -3.54 28.81 11.85
C LEU A 10 -2.27 27.96 11.85
N VAL A 11 -1.27 28.30 12.67
CA VAL A 11 -0.04 27.51 12.83
C VAL A 11 -0.36 26.13 13.40
N LEU A 12 -1.18 26.05 14.46
CA LEU A 12 -1.61 24.78 15.03
C LEU A 12 -2.36 23.91 14.02
N CYS A 13 -3.30 24.48 13.25
CA CYS A 13 -4.01 23.74 12.21
C CYS A 13 -3.09 23.23 11.10
N LEU A 14 -2.12 24.04 10.66
CA LEU A 14 -1.12 23.62 9.68
C LEU A 14 -0.26 22.48 10.23
N CYS A 15 0.20 22.56 11.48
CA CYS A 15 0.94 21.48 12.11
C CYS A 15 0.13 20.17 12.15
N VAL A 16 -1.15 20.22 12.53
CA VAL A 16 -2.01 19.02 12.59
C VAL A 16 -2.24 18.42 11.20
N LEU A 17 -2.40 19.25 10.16
CA LEU A 17 -2.56 18.80 8.78
C LEU A 17 -1.28 18.17 8.20
N SER A 18 -0.09 18.66 8.58
CA SER A 18 1.19 18.06 8.17
C SER A 18 1.44 16.69 8.80
N ILE A 19 0.90 16.41 9.99
CA ILE A 19 1.02 15.09 10.63
C ILE A 19 -0.05 14.12 10.08
N ALA A 20 -1.12 14.67 9.48
CA ALA A 20 -2.20 13.91 8.86
C ALA A 20 -1.86 13.42 7.44
N GLU A 21 -0.57 13.19 7.15
CA GLU A 21 -0.16 12.28 6.08
C GLU A 21 -0.59 10.87 6.47
N CYS A 22 -1.89 10.56 6.30
CA CYS A 22 -2.40 9.20 6.29
C CYS A 22 -1.92 8.56 4.97
N GLY A 23 -0.60 8.37 4.89
CA GLY A 23 0.08 7.73 3.80
C GLY A 23 -0.33 6.28 3.79
N ARG A 24 -1.44 5.99 3.10
CA ARG A 24 -1.68 4.65 2.57
C ARG A 24 -0.66 4.46 1.45
N GLN A 25 0.61 4.26 1.84
CA GLN A 25 1.63 3.80 0.92
C GLN A 25 1.02 2.54 0.29
N PRO A 26 0.85 2.48 -1.04
CA PRO A 26 0.37 1.26 -1.65
C PRO A 26 1.30 0.14 -1.18
N PRO A 27 0.76 -1.02 -0.74
CA PRO A 27 1.61 -2.13 -0.35
C PRO A 27 2.62 -2.32 -1.46
N ILE A 28 3.91 -2.31 -1.12
CA ILE A 28 4.95 -2.55 -2.12
C ILE A 28 4.57 -3.89 -2.74
N SER A 29 4.33 -3.92 -4.04
CA SER A 29 3.96 -5.13 -4.74
C SER A 29 5.06 -5.48 -5.73
N ARG A 30 5.54 -6.73 -5.72
CA ARG A 30 6.50 -7.21 -6.71
C ARG A 30 5.74 -7.91 -7.83
N GLU A 31 5.91 -7.42 -9.04
CA GLU A 31 5.47 -8.12 -10.24
C GLU A 31 6.38 -9.31 -10.49
N ILE A 32 5.80 -10.48 -10.68
CA ILE A 32 6.52 -11.71 -10.93
C ILE A 32 6.24 -12.21 -12.35
N ASN A 33 7.14 -13.02 -12.91
CA ASN A 33 6.92 -13.67 -14.21
C ASN A 33 5.99 -14.89 -14.06
N TYR A 34 4.86 -14.70 -13.39
CA TYR A 34 3.82 -15.70 -13.26
C TYR A 34 2.57 -15.16 -13.92
N LYS A 35 2.15 -15.83 -15.00
CA LYS A 35 0.93 -15.45 -15.73
C LYS A 35 -0.28 -16.03 -15.05
N CYS A 36 -1.28 -15.19 -14.87
CA CYS A 36 -2.55 -15.61 -14.36
C CYS A 36 -3.25 -16.51 -15.39
N PRO A 37 -3.81 -17.65 -14.97
CA PRO A 37 -4.46 -18.59 -15.89
C PRO A 37 -5.75 -18.02 -16.48
N ASP A 38 -6.37 -17.04 -15.82
CA ASP A 38 -7.60 -16.41 -16.29
C ASP A 38 -7.34 -15.24 -17.26
N PRO A 39 -7.99 -15.22 -18.44
CA PRO A 39 -7.84 -14.14 -19.43
C PRO A 39 -8.50 -12.82 -19.02
N ASN A 40 -9.30 -12.79 -17.95
CA ASN A 40 -9.86 -11.55 -17.40
C ASN A 40 -9.03 -11.02 -16.23
N GLY A 41 -7.95 -11.72 -15.86
CA GLY A 41 -7.08 -11.34 -14.76
C GLY A 41 -7.66 -11.56 -13.38
N VAL A 42 -8.59 -12.50 -13.24
CA VAL A 42 -9.10 -12.92 -11.94
C VAL A 42 -8.20 -14.01 -11.38
N ASP A 43 -7.75 -13.85 -10.14
CA ASP A 43 -7.02 -14.91 -9.42
C ASP A 43 -8.00 -16.02 -9.03
N ARG A 44 -8.18 -17.01 -9.92
CA ARG A 44 -8.99 -18.18 -9.63
C ARG A 44 -8.18 -19.17 -8.80
N GLU A 45 -8.87 -19.75 -7.81
CA GLU A 45 -8.30 -20.76 -6.91
C GLU A 45 -7.11 -20.27 -6.07
N GLU A 46 -6.98 -18.95 -5.89
CA GLU A 46 -5.91 -18.36 -5.07
C GLU A 46 -4.49 -18.77 -5.54
N SER A 47 -4.35 -19.09 -6.83
CA SER A 47 -3.11 -19.62 -7.42
C SER A 47 -1.95 -18.65 -7.27
N CYS A 48 -2.20 -17.36 -7.55
CA CYS A 48 -1.23 -16.29 -7.38
C CYS A 48 -0.96 -16.04 -5.89
N PHE A 49 -2.01 -16.07 -5.06
CA PHE A 49 -1.89 -15.91 -3.62
C PHE A 49 -1.00 -16.97 -2.98
N ASP A 50 -1.23 -18.25 -3.25
CA ASP A 50 -0.47 -19.38 -2.71
C ASP A 50 0.98 -19.38 -3.21
N TYR A 51 1.19 -19.08 -4.50
CA TYR A 51 2.54 -18.93 -5.05
C TYR A 51 3.32 -17.85 -4.30
N CYS A 52 2.75 -16.65 -4.17
CA CYS A 52 3.40 -15.54 -3.49
C CYS A 52 3.69 -15.88 -2.01
N ARG A 53 2.76 -16.57 -1.35
CA ARG A 53 2.96 -17.01 0.03
C ARG A 53 4.09 -18.03 0.16
N SER A 54 4.25 -18.94 -0.81
CA SER A 54 5.35 -19.91 -0.84
C SER A 54 6.72 -19.24 -1.00
N GLU A 55 6.77 -18.10 -1.67
CA GLU A 55 7.98 -17.27 -1.86
C GLU A 55 8.26 -16.35 -0.65
N GLY A 56 7.41 -16.36 0.38
CA GLY A 56 7.59 -15.55 1.60
C GLY A 56 6.95 -14.16 1.55
N TYR A 57 6.08 -13.90 0.58
CA TYR A 57 5.22 -12.71 0.57
C TYR A 57 3.96 -12.93 1.43
N SER A 58 3.25 -11.86 1.79
CA SER A 58 2.00 -11.98 2.57
C SER A 58 0.81 -12.48 1.74
N GLY A 59 0.96 -12.49 0.42
CA GLY A 59 -0.02 -12.97 -0.55
C GLY A 59 0.22 -12.34 -1.91
N GLY A 60 -0.75 -12.44 -2.80
CA GLY A 60 -0.72 -11.82 -4.12
C GLY A 60 -2.08 -11.82 -4.77
N SER A 61 -2.20 -11.11 -5.88
CA SER A 61 -3.37 -11.16 -6.75
C SER A 61 -2.99 -10.91 -8.21
N CYS A 62 -3.87 -11.32 -9.10
CA CYS A 62 -3.78 -11.04 -10.52
C CYS A 62 -4.17 -9.59 -10.80
N GLU A 63 -3.23 -8.81 -11.32
CA GLU A 63 -3.53 -7.52 -11.94
C GLU A 63 -3.40 -7.67 -13.45
N GLY A 64 -4.54 -7.77 -14.15
CA GLY A 64 -4.56 -8.14 -15.55
C GLY A 64 -4.01 -9.57 -15.72
N HIS A 65 -3.07 -9.79 -16.64
CA HIS A 65 -2.56 -11.14 -16.92
C HIS A 65 -1.35 -11.56 -16.07
N MET A 66 -0.91 -10.74 -15.14
CA MET A 66 0.30 -10.98 -14.34
C MET A 66 0.00 -10.94 -12.86
N CYS A 67 0.59 -11.89 -12.15
CA CYS A 67 0.50 -11.97 -10.71
C CYS A 67 1.42 -10.92 -10.05
N LYS A 68 0.89 -10.24 -9.05
CA LYS A 68 1.63 -9.31 -8.19
C LYS A 68 1.59 -9.79 -6.75
N CYS A 69 2.77 -9.99 -6.17
CA CYS A 69 2.91 -10.38 -4.77
C CYS A 69 2.96 -9.15 -3.87
N TYR A 70 2.20 -9.15 -2.79
CA TYR A 70 2.21 -8.10 -1.78
C TYR A 70 3.39 -8.31 -0.83
N VAL A 71 4.26 -7.31 -0.73
CA VAL A 71 5.29 -7.28 0.28
C VAL A 71 4.66 -6.76 1.55
N GLU A 72 4.76 -7.55 2.62
CA GLU A 72 4.45 -7.05 3.95
C GLU A 72 5.55 -6.07 4.32
N THR A 73 5.29 -4.78 4.11
CA THR A 73 6.11 -3.73 4.69
C THR A 73 5.88 -3.76 6.19
N ASN A 74 6.57 -4.65 6.88
CA ASN A 74 6.97 -4.44 8.26
C ASN A 74 7.95 -3.26 8.22
N ILE A 75 7.42 -2.04 8.11
CA ILE A 75 8.18 -0.85 8.44
C ILE A 75 8.42 -1.00 9.95
N SER A 76 9.51 -1.68 10.30
CA SER A 76 10.22 -1.37 11.53
C SER A 76 10.61 0.09 11.40
N LEU A 77 9.71 0.96 11.88
CA LEU A 77 10.03 2.33 12.26
C LEU A 77 11.07 2.18 13.38
N ILE A 78 12.35 2.16 13.01
CA ILE A 78 13.47 2.45 13.89
C ILE A 78 14.00 3.82 13.48
#